data_AF-A0A2V8Q0F2-F1
#
_entry.id   AF-A0A2V8Q0F2-F1
#
_cell.length_a   1.000
_cell.length_b   1.000
_cell.length_c   1.000
_cell.angle_alpha   90.00
_cell.angle_beta   90.00
_cell.angle_gamma   90.00
#
_symmetry.space_group_name_H-M   'P 1'
#
loop_
_entity.id
_entity.type
_entity.pdbx_description
1 polymer ?
#
loop_
_entity_poly.entity_id
_entity_poly.type
_entity_poly.pdbx_seq_one_letter_code
_entity_poly.pdbx_strand_id
1 'polypeptide(L)' 'TFTSSSTVENFLALGLPWPKGMQVASIGPITSKTARDHGLKIDIEAQRHDIGGLVQAVRQFFTKESAGKQSG' A
#
# COMPACT_ATOMS: atom_id res chain seq x y z
N THR A 1 2.72 3.27 -3.63
CA THR A 1 3.50 2.87 -2.44
C THR A 1 3.91 4.09 -1.66
N PHE A 2 3.80 4.08 -0.33
CA PHE A 2 4.17 5.19 0.55
C PHE A 2 5.16 4.74 1.61
N THR A 3 6.25 5.50 1.77
CA THR A 3 7.32 5.21 2.75
C THR A 3 7.33 6.18 3.94
N SER A 4 6.47 7.20 3.93
CA SER A 4 6.27 8.09 5.07
C SER A 4 4.85 8.66 5.08
N SER A 5 4.36 9.06 6.25
CA SER A 5 3.11 9.81 6.40
C SER A 5 3.11 11.12 5.59
N SER A 6 4.23 11.85 5.57
CA SER A 6 4.34 13.08 4.79
C SER A 6 4.17 12.85 3.29
N THR A 7 4.59 11.69 2.77
CA THR A 7 4.37 11.35 1.35
C THR A 7 2.89 11.08 1.08
N VAL A 8 2.16 10.49 2.03
CA VAL A 8 0.70 10.29 1.93
C VAL A 8 -0.01 11.65 1.89
N GLU A 9 0.25 12.51 2.87
CA GLU A 9 -0.37 13.82 3.00
C GLU A 9 -0.10 14.69 1.77
N ASN A 10 1.17 14.80 1.36
CA ASN A 10 1.56 15.61 0.21
C ASN A 10 0.97 15.06 -1.10
N PHE A 11 0.91 13.74 -1.27
CA PHE A 11 0.33 13.15 -2.49
C PHE A 11 -1.18 13.41 -2.57
N LEU A 12 -1.91 13.27 -1.45
CA LEU A 12 -3.34 13.53 -1.40
C LEU A 12 -3.68 15.01 -1.56
N ALA A 13 -2.81 15.91 -1.08
CA ALA A 13 -2.96 17.34 -1.27
C ALA A 13 -2.91 17.79 -2.75
N LEU A 14 -2.34 16.97 -3.65
CA LEU A 14 -2.35 17.25 -5.09
C LEU A 14 -3.76 17.15 -5.70
N GLY A 15 -4.73 16.53 -5.01
CA GLY A 15 -6.11 16.43 -5.50
C GLY A 15 -6.25 15.61 -6.79
N LEU A 16 -5.29 14.71 -7.08
CA LEU A 16 -5.29 13.91 -8.29
C LEU A 16 -6.39 12.85 -8.25
N PRO A 17 -7.01 12.53 -9.39
CA PRO A 17 -8.00 11.46 -9.47
C PRO A 17 -7.36 10.13 -9.07
N TRP A 18 -8.04 9.39 -8.20
CA TRP A 18 -7.57 8.09 -7.76
C TRP A 18 -7.87 7.01 -8.83
N PRO A 19 -6.85 6.30 -9.36
CA PRO A 19 -7.08 5.29 -10.40
C PRO A 19 -7.94 4.13 -9.89
N LYS A 20 -8.82 3.62 -10.75
CA LYS A 20 -9.62 2.41 -10.44
C LYS A 20 -8.69 1.21 -10.25
N GLY A 21 -8.91 0.44 -9.19
CA GLY A 21 -8.12 -0.76 -8.89
C GLY A 21 -6.70 -0.47 -8.39
N MET A 22 -6.36 0.79 -8.08
CA MET A 22 -5.07 1.16 -7.51
C MET A 22 -4.85 0.43 -6.18
N GLN A 23 -3.74 -0.31 -6.10
CA GLN A 23 -3.31 -0.98 -4.87
C GLN A 23 -2.36 -0.10 -4.07
N VAL A 24 -2.55 -0.03 -2.76
CA VAL A 24 -1.73 0.80 -1.87
C VAL A 24 -0.87 -0.05 -0.96
N ALA A 25 0.44 0.13 -1.10
CA ALA A 25 1.44 -0.41 -0.20
C ALA A 25 2.03 0.66 0.72
N SER A 26 2.26 0.32 1.99
CA SER A 26 2.95 1.16 2.97
C SER A 26 4.19 0.46 3.54
N ILE A 27 5.19 1.25 3.95
CA ILE A 27 6.39 0.73 4.64
C ILE A 27 6.13 0.30 6.09
N GLY A 28 4.93 0.55 6.63
CA GLY A 28 4.52 0.04 7.94
C GLY A 28 3.41 0.84 8.63
N PRO A 29 3.06 0.46 9.88
CA PRO A 29 1.86 0.88 10.61
C PRO A 29 1.62 2.40 10.72
N ILE A 30 2.66 3.22 10.94
CA ILE A 30 2.46 4.67 11.08
C ILE A 30 1.97 5.27 9.75
N THR A 31 2.64 4.95 8.65
CA THR A 31 2.26 5.39 7.31
C THR A 31 0.89 4.83 6.92
N SER A 32 0.60 3.56 7.27
CA SER A 32 -0.72 2.98 7.03
C SER A 32 -1.82 3.68 7.81
N LYS A 33 -1.57 4.05 9.06
CA LYS A 33 -2.54 4.79 9.87
C LYS A 33 -2.87 6.13 9.21
N THR A 34 -1.86 6.91 8.81
CA THR A 34 -2.08 8.17 8.09
C THR A 34 -2.91 7.95 6.83
N ALA A 35 -2.57 6.98 6.00
CA ALA A 35 -3.36 6.68 4.79
C ALA A 35 -4.83 6.33 5.11
N ARG A 36 -5.08 5.51 6.13
CA ARG A 36 -6.45 5.15 6.56
C ARG A 36 -7.21 6.34 7.13
N ASP A 37 -6.57 7.19 7.91
CA ASP A 37 -7.17 8.42 8.45
C ASP A 37 -7.61 9.38 7.33
N HIS A 38 -6.92 9.35 6.19
CA HIS A 38 -7.26 10.08 4.97
C HIS A 38 -8.20 9.31 4.01
N GLY A 39 -8.79 8.19 4.44
CA GLY A 39 -9.78 7.44 3.66
C GLY A 39 -9.20 6.49 2.60
N LEU A 40 -7.88 6.30 2.55
CA LEU A 40 -7.28 5.29 1.68
C LEU A 40 -7.38 3.90 2.31
N LYS A 41 -7.75 2.92 1.47
CA LYS A 41 -7.60 1.50 1.80
C LYS A 41 -6.13 1.11 1.60
N ILE A 42 -5.53 0.47 2.61
CA ILE A 42 -4.21 -0.15 2.51
C ILE A 42 -4.39 -1.62 2.14
N ASP A 43 -3.84 -2.02 0.99
CA ASP A 43 -3.86 -3.42 0.53
C ASP A 43 -2.63 -4.18 1.04
N ILE A 44 -1.51 -3.48 1.23
CA ILE A 44 -0.22 -4.07 1.60
C ILE A 44 0.42 -3.22 2.70
N GLU A 45 0.73 -3.84 3.85
CA GLU A 45 1.51 -3.21 4.92
C GLU A 45 2.75 -4.07 5.18
N ALA A 46 3.93 -3.46 5.08
CA ALA A 46 5.17 -4.18 5.37
C ALA A 46 5.28 -4.48 6.87
N GLN A 47 5.54 -5.74 7.23
CA GLN A 47 5.75 -6.15 8.62
C GLN A 47 7.09 -5.64 9.18
N ARG A 48 8.09 -5.45 8.32
CA ARG A 48 9.37 -4.82 8.68
C ARG A 48 9.46 -3.47 8.01
N HIS A 49 9.79 -2.44 8.78
CA HIS A 49 9.95 -1.05 8.34
C HIS A 49 11.26 -0.79 7.60
N ASP A 50 11.64 -1.70 6.71
CA ASP A 50 12.82 -1.57 5.86
C ASP A 50 12.44 -1.87 4.40
N ILE A 51 13.34 -1.54 3.48
CA ILE A 51 13.12 -1.75 2.04
C ILE A 51 12.88 -3.23 1.73
N GLY A 52 13.60 -4.15 2.40
CA GLY A 52 13.46 -5.58 2.19
C GLY A 52 12.07 -6.10 2.58
N GLY A 53 11.54 -5.62 3.71
CA GLY A 53 10.20 -5.94 4.20
C GLY A 53 9.11 -5.42 3.26
N LEU A 54 9.29 -4.21 2.72
CA LEU A 54 8.37 -3.65 1.73
C LEU A 54 8.36 -4.44 0.43
N VAL A 55 9.55 -4.77 -0.11
CA VAL A 55 9.66 -5.59 -1.32
C VAL A 55 9.03 -6.97 -1.10
N GLN A 56 9.29 -7.60 0.04
CA GLN A 56 8.71 -8.90 0.39
C GLN A 56 7.18 -8.83 0.46
N ALA A 57 6.62 -7.82 1.14
CA ALA A 57 5.18 -7.66 1.28
C ALA A 57 4.48 -7.48 -0.08
N VAL A 58 5.05 -6.65 -0.95
CA VAL A 58 4.52 -6.45 -2.32
C VAL A 58 4.58 -7.75 -3.13
N ARG A 59 5.70 -8.48 -3.08
CA ARG A 59 5.82 -9.77 -3.78
C ARG A 59 4.79 -10.79 -3.30
N GLN A 60 4.59 -10.92 -1.99
CA GLN A 60 3.63 -11.85 -1.39
C GLN A 60 2.19 -11.54 -1.79
N PHE A 61 1.86 -10.25 -1.95
CA PHE A 61 0.53 -9.84 -2.35
C PHE A 61 0.18 -10.33 -3.77
N PHE A 62 1.07 -10.09 -4.74
CA PHE A 62 0.82 -10.48 -6.14
C PHE A 62 0.92 -11.99 -6.39
N THR A 63 1.72 -12.72 -5.60
CA THR A 63 1.73 -14.18 -5.69
C THR A 63 0.45 -14.80 -5.10
N LYS A 64 -0.10 -14.23 -4.03
CA LYS A 64 -1.40 -14.67 -3.48
C LYS A 64 -2.57 -14.37 -4.42
N GLU A 65 -2.57 -13.23 -5.10
CA GLU A 65 -3.62 -12.89 -6.08
C GLU A 65 -3.64 -13.87 -7.26
N SER A 66 -2.46 -14.32 -7.71
CA SER A 66 -2.32 -15.25 -8.83
C SER A 66 -2.85 -16.66 -8.49
N ALA A 67 -2.72 -17.09 -7.24
CA ALA A 67 -3.25 -18.38 -6.77
C ALA A 67 -4.79 -18.39 -6.68
N GLY A 68 -5.42 -17.24 -6.43
CA GLY A 68 -6.88 -17.11 -6.39
C GLY A 68 -7.57 -17.03 -7.76
N LYS A 69 -6.83 -16.75 -8.83
CA LYS A 69 -7.37 -16.61 -10.20
C LYS A 69 -7.32 -17.90 -11.04
N GLN A 70 -6.80 -19.01 -10.51
CA GLN A 70 -6.74 -20.33 -11.19
C GLN A 70 -7.87 -21.29 -10.79
N SER A 71 -8.91 -20.81 -10.11
CA SER A 71 -10.10 -21.59 -9.76
C SER A 71 -11.35 -20.84 -10.22
N GLY A 72 -11.60 -20.86 -11.53
CA GLY A 72 -12.76 -20.28 -12.18
C GLY A 72 -12.96 -20.89 -13.55
#